data_AF-A0A2X3IPJ3-F1
#
_entry.id   AF-A0A2X3IPJ3-F1
#
_cell.length_a   1.000
_cell.length_b   1.000
_cell.length_c   1.000
_cell.angle_alpha   90.00
_cell.angle_beta   90.00
_cell.angle_gamma   90.00
#
_symmetry.space_group_name_H-M   'P 1'
#
loop_
_entity.id
_entity.type
_entity.pdbx_description
1 polymer ?
#
loop_
_entity_poly.entity_id
_entity_poly.type
_entity_poly.pdbx_seq_one_letter_code
_entity_poly.pdbx_strand_id
1 'polypeptide(L)' 'MRGAINGLMSELLEGHIREHLMNPLASEQERNADMEQIVAVVRSYMK' A
#
# COMPACT_ATOMS: atom_id res chain seq x y z
N MET A 1 -1.93 5.90 21.39
CA MET A 1 -1.07 6.14 20.20
C MET A 1 -1.16 5.05 19.15
N ARG A 2 -1.07 3.74 19.47
CA ARG A 2 -1.18 2.64 18.47
C ARG A 2 -2.45 2.66 17.60
N GLY A 3 -3.61 3.05 18.15
CA GLY A 3 -4.88 3.07 17.39
C GLY A 3 -4.96 4.10 16.26
N ALA A 4 -4.34 5.28 16.44
CA ALA A 4 -4.36 6.34 15.41
C ALA A 4 -3.44 6.01 14.22
N ILE A 5 -2.32 5.31 14.50
CA ILE A 5 -1.38 4.85 13.47
C ILE A 5 -2.02 3.75 12.61
N ASN A 6 -2.82 2.86 13.21
CA ASN A 6 -3.50 1.80 12.48
C ASN A 6 -4.58 2.35 11.53
N GLY A 7 -5.33 3.38 11.94
CA GLY A 7 -6.32 4.03 11.07
C GLY A 7 -5.67 4.71 9.86
N LEU A 8 -4.62 5.51 10.09
CA LEU A 8 -3.92 6.25 9.02
C LEU A 8 -3.30 5.32 7.97
N MET A 9 -2.79 4.17 8.40
CA MET A 9 -2.13 3.22 7.49
C MET A 9 -3.13 2.38 6.69
N SER A 10 -4.32 2.11 7.22
CA SER A 10 -5.42 1.54 6.42
C SER A 10 -5.83 2.50 5.30
N GLU A 11 -5.95 3.79 5.59
CA GLU A 11 -6.28 4.82 4.59
C GLU A 11 -5.15 4.97 3.55
N LEU A 12 -3.89 4.95 3.98
CA LEU A 12 -2.72 4.97 3.09
C LEU A 12 -2.67 3.75 2.16
N LEU A 13 -2.96 2.57 2.68
CA LEU A 13 -2.97 1.33 1.90
C LEU A 13 -4.09 1.35 0.86
N GLU A 14 -5.28 1.81 1.22
CA GLU A 14 -6.40 1.94 0.30
C GLU A 14 -6.13 2.97 -0.81
N GLY A 15 -5.59 4.14 -0.45
CA GLY A 15 -5.20 5.16 -1.41
C GLY A 15 -4.15 4.65 -2.41
N HIS A 16 -3.11 3.99 -1.91
CA HIS A 16 -2.05 3.46 -2.76
C HIS A 16 -2.55 2.37 -3.73
N ILE A 17 -3.41 1.46 -3.26
CA ILE A 17 -4.03 0.43 -4.13
C ILE A 17 -4.89 1.07 -5.22
N ARG A 18 -5.76 2.04 -4.87
CA ARG A 18 -6.69 2.64 -5.82
C ARG A 18 -6.01 3.55 -6.84
N GLU A 19 -5.03 4.34 -6.39
CA GLU A 19 -4.40 5.37 -7.21
C GLU A 19 -3.21 4.86 -8.03
N HIS A 20 -2.46 3.89 -7.50
CA HIS A 20 -1.18 3.47 -8.09
C HIS A 20 -1.29 2.05 -8.67
N LEU A 21 -1.72 1.08 -7.86
CA LEU A 21 -1.79 -0.33 -8.30
C LEU A 21 -2.86 -0.57 -9.38
N MET A 22 -4.01 0.11 -9.29
CA MET A 22 -5.10 0.01 -10.27
C MET A 22 -4.97 0.95 -11.47
N ASN A 23 -3.87 1.69 -11.60
CA ASN A 23 -3.66 2.59 -12.73
C ASN A 23 -3.48 1.78 -14.03
N PRO A 24 -4.41 1.88 -15.01
CA PRO A 24 -4.34 1.11 -16.25
C PRO A 24 -3.20 1.55 -17.17
N LEU A 25 -2.62 2.74 -16.93
CA LEU A 25 -1.51 3.28 -17.70
C LEU A 25 -0.14 2.92 -17.09
N ALA A 26 -0.11 2.32 -15.89
CA ALA A 26 1.14 1.91 -15.26
C ALA A 26 1.82 0.80 -16.07
N SER A 27 3.13 0.85 -16.11
CA SER A 27 3.98 -0.23 -16.59
C SER A 27 3.96 -1.43 -15.63
N GLU A 28 4.47 -2.57 -16.10
CA GLU A 28 4.61 -3.76 -15.25
C GLU A 28 5.65 -3.55 -14.14
N GLN A 29 6.73 -2.83 -14.42
CA GLN A 29 7.72 -2.45 -13.39
C GLN A 29 7.10 -1.59 -12.28
N GLU A 30 6.28 -0.59 -12.64
CA GLU A 30 5.60 0.27 -11.66
C GLU A 30 4.64 -0.56 -10.79
N ARG A 31 3.82 -1.43 -11.40
CA ARG A 31 2.93 -2.33 -10.65
C ARG A 31 3.68 -3.26 -9.68
N ASN A 32 4.84 -3.77 -10.08
CA ASN A 32 5.65 -4.63 -9.22
C ASN A 32 6.24 -3.85 -8.03
N ALA A 33 6.71 -2.62 -8.26
CA ALA A 33 7.20 -1.75 -7.20
C ALA A 33 6.10 -1.40 -6.19
N ASP A 34 4.90 -1.05 -6.66
CA ASP A 34 3.73 -0.77 -5.82
C ASP A 34 3.34 -2.01 -4.98
N MET A 35 3.37 -3.21 -5.60
CA MET A 35 3.11 -4.47 -4.90
C MET A 35 4.11 -4.72 -3.77
N GLU A 36 5.41 -4.47 -3.99
CA GLU A 36 6.43 -4.62 -2.94
C GLU A 36 6.18 -3.69 -1.75
N GLN A 37 5.75 -2.45 -2.01
CA GLN A 37 5.39 -1.50 -0.95
C GLN A 37 4.22 -1.99 -0.11
N ILE A 38 3.15 -2.49 -0.75
CA ILE A 38 1.99 -3.06 -0.05
C ILE A 38 2.42 -4.23 0.84
N VAL A 39 3.24 -5.14 0.32
CA VAL A 39 3.73 -6.31 1.07
C VAL A 39 4.60 -5.90 2.27
N ALA A 40 5.39 -4.83 2.14
CA ALA A 40 6.20 -4.30 3.24
C ALA A 40 5.31 -3.76 4.37
N VAL A 41 4.25 -3.03 4.02
CA VAL A 41 3.29 -2.52 5.00
C VAL A 41 2.59 -3.67 5.71
N VAL A 42 2.03 -4.65 4.97
CA VAL A 42 1.37 -5.83 5.56
C VAL A 42 2.31 -6.56 6.53
N ARG A 43 3.58 -6.76 6.15
CA ARG A 43 4.58 -7.38 7.05
C ARG A 43 4.87 -6.57 8.31
N SER A 44 4.85 -5.23 8.24
CA SER A 44 5.03 -4.39 9.43
C SER A 44 3.89 -4.52 10.44
N TYR A 45 2.69 -4.89 9.96
CA TYR A 45 1.50 -5.11 10.79
C TYR A 45 1.43 -6.48 11.45
N MET A 46 2.10 -7.48 10.87
CA MET A 46 2.15 -8.85 11.41
C MET A 46 3.29 -9.07 12.42
N LYS A 47 4.12 -8.06 12.67
CA LYS A 47 5.16 -8.06 13.71
C LYS A 47 4.65 -7.42 14.99
#